data_AF-A0A8T6BSV7-F1
#
_entry.id   AF-A0A8T6BSV7-F1
#
_cell.length_a   1.000
_cell.length_b   1.000
_cell.length_c   1.000
_cell.angle_alpha   90.00
_cell.angle_beta   90.00
_cell.angle_gamma   90.00
#
_symmetry.space_group_name_H-M   'P 1'
#
loop_
_entity.id
_entity.type
_entity.pdbx_description
1 polymer ?
#
loop_
_entity_poly.entity_id
_entity_poly.type
_entity_poly.pdbx_seq_one_letter_code
_entity_poly.pdbx_strand_id
1 'polypeptide(L)' 'SEPVVGTGSSRRKAEQAAAEQALKKLELE' A
#
# COMPACT_ATOMS: atom_id res chain seq x y z
N SER A 1 -3.76 -6.65 12.26
CA SER A 1 -3.46 -5.67 11.19
C SER A 1 -4.32 -5.97 9.98
N GLU A 2 -5.09 -4.98 9.51
CA GLU A 2 -5.86 -5.12 8.27
C GLU A 2 -4.92 -5.18 7.05
N PRO A 3 -5.25 -5.94 6.01
CA PRO A 3 -4.41 -6.05 4.81
C PRO A 3 -4.19 -4.68 4.14
N VAL A 4 -3.04 -4.54 3.47
CA VAL A 4 -2.76 -3.39 2.60
C VAL A 4 -3.24 -3.68 1.19
N VAL A 5 -3.89 -2.70 0.58
CA VAL A 5 -4.50 -2.81 -0.74
C VAL A 5 -4.00 -1.64 -1.58
N GLY A 6 -3.31 -1.95 -2.65
CA GLY A 6 -2.88 -0.96 -3.62
C GLY A 6 -3.66 -1.07 -4.91
N THR A 7 -4.05 0.06 -5.47
CA THR A 7 -4.78 0.14 -6.75
C THR A 7 -3.93 0.90 -7.77
N GLY A 8 -4.08 0.57 -9.05
CA GLY A 8 -3.33 1.23 -10.11
C GLY A 8 -3.62 0.65 -11.49
N SER A 9 -3.33 1.42 -12.53
CA SER A 9 -3.55 1.00 -13.93
C SER A 9 -2.60 -0.10 -14.41
N SER A 10 -1.63 -0.49 -13.58
CA SER A 10 -0.78 -1.65 -13.79
C SER A 10 -0.46 -2.30 -12.45
N ARG A 11 -0.04 -3.56 -12.51
CA ARG A 11 0.40 -4.31 -11.33
C ARG A 11 1.49 -3.57 -10.54
N ARG A 12 2.49 -3.01 -11.23
CA ARG A 12 3.59 -2.27 -10.59
C ARG A 12 3.08 -1.05 -9.81
N LYS A 13 2.13 -0.30 -10.37
CA LYS A 13 1.55 0.87 -9.70
C LYS A 13 0.71 0.48 -8.49
N ALA A 14 -0.05 -0.61 -8.61
CA ALA A 14 -0.80 -1.17 -7.49
C ALA A 14 0.15 -1.62 -6.36
N GLU A 15 1.24 -2.31 -6.68
CA GLU A 15 2.24 -2.73 -5.68
C GLU A 15 2.90 -1.52 -4.98
N GLN A 16 3.24 -0.46 -5.71
CA GLN A 16 3.75 0.78 -5.11
C GLN A 16 2.73 1.43 -4.17
N ALA A 17 1.47 1.56 -4.59
CA ALA A 17 0.42 2.14 -3.74
C ALA A 17 0.18 1.31 -2.47
N ALA A 18 0.27 -0.03 -2.56
CA ALA A 18 0.16 -0.91 -1.39
C ALA A 18 1.35 -0.69 -0.43
N ALA A 19 2.56 -0.52 -0.96
CA ALA A 19 3.76 -0.26 -0.15
C ALA A 19 3.69 1.10 0.56
N GLU A 20 3.22 2.15 -0.13
CA GLU A 20 2.99 3.47 0.50
C GLU A 20 1.94 3.40 1.61
N GLN A 21 0.85 2.65 1.39
CA GLN A 21 -0.15 2.44 2.42
C GLN A 21 0.42 1.68 3.63
N ALA A 22 1.26 0.67 3.39
CA ALA A 22 1.92 -0.09 4.44
C ALA A 22 2.82 0.81 5.30
N LEU A 23 3.61 1.69 4.67
CA LEU A 23 4.47 2.63 5.38
C LEU A 23 3.67 3.57 6.27
N LYS A 24 2.59 4.16 5.74
CA LYS A 24 1.70 5.02 6.54
C LYS A 24 1.10 4.31 7.75
N LYS A 25 0.72 3.04 7.60
CA LYS A 25 0.21 2.25 8.74
C LYS A 25 1.29 2.02 9.80
N LEU A 26 2.54 1.77 9.39
CA LEU A 26 3.67 1.57 10.31
C LEU A 26 4.11 2.86 11.04
N GLU A 27 3.95 4.03 10.40
CA GLU A 27 4.28 5.33 11.02
C GLU A 27 3.18 5.86 11.95
N LEU A 28 1.96 5.30 11.89
CA LEU A 28 0.79 5.70 12.69
C LEU A 28 0.51 4.76 13.88
N GLU A 29 1.30 3.69 14.04
CA GLU A 29 1.33 2.81 15.22
C GLU A 29 2.43 3.24 16.20
#